data_AF-A0A7C6C490-F1
#
_entry.id   AF-A0A7C6C490-F1
#
_cell.length_a   1.000
_cell.length_b   1.000
_cell.length_c   1.000
_cell.angle_alpha   90.00
_cell.angle_beta   90.00
_cell.angle_gamma   90.00
#
_symmetry.space_group_name_H-M   'P 1'
#
loop_
_entity.id
_entity.type
_entity.pdbx_description
1 polymer ?
#
loop_
_entity_poly.entity_id
_entity_poly.type
_entity_poly.pdbx_seq_one_letter_code
_entity_poly.pdbx_strand_id
1 'polypeptide(L)' 'DAAPYFRIFNPAEQQKRFDPQQEYIRRWIPELGTSGYPAPMIDHSFARQRALERYNV' A
#
# COMPACT_ATOMS: atom_id res chain seq x y z
N ASP A 1 5.37 -16.14 -15.02
CA ASP A 1 4.02 -15.58 -15.27
C ASP A 1 3.86 -14.19 -14.72
N ALA A 2 3.37 -13.28 -15.56
CA ALA A 2 3.06 -11.92 -15.16
C ALA A 2 1.77 -11.88 -14.34
N ALA A 3 1.69 -10.97 -13.37
CA ALA A 3 0.45 -10.73 -12.65
C ALA A 3 -0.59 -10.06 -13.56
N PRO A 4 -1.89 -10.36 -13.40
CA PRO A 4 -2.94 -9.70 -14.16
C PRO A 4 -3.04 -8.21 -13.78
N TYR A 5 -3.38 -7.35 -14.75
CA TYR A 5 -3.37 -5.88 -14.58
C TYR A 5 -4.32 -5.36 -13.48
N PHE A 6 -5.42 -6.07 -13.23
CA PHE A 6 -6.38 -5.71 -12.16
C PHE A 6 -5.87 -6.08 -10.76
N ARG A 7 -4.74 -6.77 -10.64
CA ARG A 7 -4.11 -7.08 -9.35
C ARG A 7 -3.40 -5.84 -8.80
N ILE A 8 -4.18 -5.00 -8.12
CA ILE A 8 -3.69 -3.84 -7.38
C ILE A 8 -3.69 -4.20 -5.90
N PHE A 9 -2.50 -4.24 -5.30
CA PHE A 9 -2.35 -4.57 -3.89
C PHE A 9 -2.80 -3.41 -3.02
N ASN A 10 -3.58 -3.71 -1.97
CA ASN A 10 -3.88 -2.76 -0.90
C ASN A 10 -2.74 -2.82 0.15
N PRO A 11 -1.93 -1.76 0.31
CA PRO A 11 -0.77 -1.78 1.20
C PRO A 11 -1.13 -2.11 2.65
N ALA A 12 -2.27 -1.62 3.15
CA ALA A 12 -2.70 -1.86 4.52
C ALA A 12 -3.07 -3.33 4.74
N GLU A 13 -3.79 -3.94 3.79
CA GLU A 13 -4.14 -5.37 3.89
C GLU A 13 -2.92 -6.28 3.68
N GLN A 14 -1.95 -5.87 2.84
CA GLN A 14 -0.68 -6.59 2.74
C GLN A 14 0.08 -6.54 4.06
N GLN A 15 0.18 -5.37 4.70
CA GLN A 15 0.84 -5.24 6.00
C GLN A 15 0.14 -6.12 7.06
N LYS A 16 -1.19 -6.07 7.19
CA LYS A 16 -1.92 -6.92 8.14
C LYS A 16 -1.65 -8.41 7.94
N ARG A 17 -1.53 -8.84 6.68
CA ARG A 17 -1.31 -10.25 6.33
C ARG A 17 0.12 -10.71 6.58
N PHE A 18 1.12 -9.89 6.26
CA PHE A 18 2.53 -10.30 6.22
C PHE A 18 3.39 -9.76 7.37
N ASP A 19 2.92 -8.72 8.06
CA ASP A 19 3.57 -8.15 9.24
C ASP A 19 2.51 -7.77 10.31
N PRO A 20 1.70 -8.74 10.80
CA PRO A 20 0.58 -8.46 11.70
C PRO A 20 1.02 -7.78 13.01
N GLN A 21 2.23 -8.05 13.46
CA GLN A 21 2.81 -7.49 14.69
C GLN A 21 3.61 -6.20 14.45
N GLN A 22 3.72 -5.75 13.20
CA GLN A 22 4.51 -4.58 12.80
C GLN A 22 6.00 -4.68 13.18
N GLU A 23 6.55 -5.89 13.31
CA GLU A 23 7.95 -6.10 13.69
C GLU A 23 8.90 -5.62 12.60
N TYR A 24 8.58 -5.95 11.35
CA TYR A 24 9.39 -5.55 10.21
C TYR A 24 9.31 -4.04 10.00
N ILE A 25 8.10 -3.47 9.97
CA ILE A 25 7.93 -2.05 9.68
C ILE A 25 8.54 -1.17 10.79
N ARG A 26 8.44 -1.54 12.06
CA ARG A 26 9.06 -0.78 13.17
C ARG A 26 10.58 -0.83 13.16
N ARG A 27 11.17 -1.92 12.67
CA ARG A 27 12.62 -2.04 12.53
C ARG A 27 13.18 -1.06 11.50
N TRP A 28 12.45 -0.83 10.40
CA TRP A 28 12.94 -0.06 9.26
C TRP A 28 12.39 1.36 9.17
N ILE A 29 11.22 1.61 9.76
CA ILE A 29 10.52 2.89 9.79
C ILE A 29 10.16 3.20 11.25
N PRO A 30 11.14 3.49 12.11
CA PRO A 30 10.91 3.74 13.53
C PRO A 30 10.01 4.96 13.80
N GLU A 31 9.94 5.90 12.86
CA GLU A 31 9.10 7.10 12.92
C GLU A 31 7.63 6.84 12.58
N LEU A 32 7.26 5.63 12.15
CA LEU A 32 5.88 5.29 11.78
C LEU A 32 4.90 5.62 12.92
N GLY A 33 3.84 6.38 12.60
CA GLY A 33 2.82 6.79 13.58
C GLY A 33 3.20 8.01 14.42
N THR A 34 4.37 8.61 14.19
CA THR A 34 4.77 9.90 14.77
C THR A 34 4.46 11.06 13.82
N SER A 35 4.64 12.30 14.28
CA SER A 35 4.57 13.50 13.44
C SER A 35 5.67 13.57 12.36
N GLY A 36 6.74 12.77 12.51
CA GLY A 36 7.79 12.67 11.49
C GLY A 36 7.41 11.79 10.30
N TYR A 37 6.35 10.98 10.43
CA TYR A 37 5.90 10.12 9.33
C TYR A 37 5.00 10.92 8.37
N PRO A 38 5.31 10.95 7.06
CA PRO A 38 4.55 11.75 6.12
C PRO A 38 3.14 11.21 5.92
N ALA A 39 2.23 12.11 5.53
CA ALA A 39 0.92 11.72 5.04
C ALA A 39 1.04 10.93 3.72
N PRO A 40 0.09 10.03 3.41
CA PRO A 40 0.05 9.36 2.12
C PRO A 40 0.06 10.37 0.96
N MET A 41 0.93 10.15 -0.02
CA MET A 41 1.05 11.04 -1.19
C MET A 41 -0.21 11.05 -2.06
N ILE A 42 -0.97 9.96 -2.05
CA ILE A 42 -2.18 9.78 -2.84
C ILE A 42 -3.14 8.87 -2.08
N ASP A 43 -4.43 9.14 -2.18
CA ASP A 43 -5.44 8.21 -1.69
C ASP A 43 -5.41 6.91 -2.51
N HIS A 44 -5.37 5.76 -1.82
CA HIS A 44 -5.23 4.47 -2.48
C HIS A 44 -6.47 4.11 -3.31
N SER A 45 -7.67 4.49 -2.87
CA SER A 45 -8.91 4.21 -3.60
C SER A 45 -8.93 4.96 -4.93
N PHE A 46 -8.57 6.24 -4.91
CA PHE A 46 -8.40 7.05 -6.11
C PHE A 46 -7.34 6.47 -7.05
N ALA A 47 -6.15 6.15 -6.53
CA ALA A 47 -5.07 5.59 -7.34
C ALA A 47 -5.46 4.25 -7.98
N ARG A 48 -6.14 3.39 -7.22
CA ARG A 48 -6.66 2.10 -7.70
C ARG A 48 -7.66 2.29 -8.84
N GLN A 49 -8.63 3.18 -8.67
CA GLN A 49 -9.63 3.44 -9.70
C GLN A 49 -8.99 3.95 -11.00
N ARG A 50 -8.11 4.95 -10.90
CA ARG A 50 -7.38 5.50 -12.04
C ARG A 50 -6.57 4.44 -12.79
N ALA A 51 -5.93 3.52 -12.06
CA ALA A 51 -5.18 2.43 -12.66
C ALA A 51 -6.10 1.45 -13.41
N LEU A 52 -7.22 1.04 -12.81
CA LEU A 52 -8.18 0.17 -13.47
C LEU A 52 -8.73 0.81 -14.74
N GLU A 53 -9.17 2.06 -14.68
CA GLU A 53 -9.69 2.80 -15.84
C GLU A 53 -8.66 2.89 -16.97
N ARG A 54 -7.37 3.08 -16.65
CA ARG A 54 -6.32 3.21 -17.66
C ARG A 54 -6.01 1.90 -18.40
N TYR A 55 -6.15 0.77 -17.73
CA TYR A 55 -5.84 -0.56 -18.29
C TYR A 55 -7.07 -1.34 -18.71
N ASN A 56 -8.27 -0.82 -18.45
CA ASN A 56 -9.51 -1.33 -19.00
C ASN A 56 -9.61 -0.88 -20.46
N VAL A 57 -9.10 -1.72 -21.36
CA VAL A 57 -9.23 -1.58 -22.82
C VAL A 57 -10.48 -2.33 -23.28
#